data_AF-A0Q1W8-F1
#
_entry.id   AF-A0Q1W8-F1
#
_cell.length_a   1.000
_cell.length_b   1.000
_cell.length_c   1.000
_cell.angle_alpha   90.00
_cell.angle_beta   90.00
_cell.angle_gamma   90.00
#
_symmetry.space_group_name_H-M   'P 1'
#
loop_
_entity.id
_entity.type
_entity.pdbx_description
1 polymer ?
#
loop_
_entity_poly.entity_id
_entity_poly.type
_entity_poly.pdbx_seq_one_letter_code
_entity_poly.pdbx_strand_id
1 'polypeptide(L)' 'MSYTYEELIEDLEMGMEIEFGYKGDRYAISWSDRGWHLAKYGEVEPQTFKGYEELLRNGKIDSKSIREIWPYIRP' A
#
# COMPACT_ATOMS: atom_id res chain seq x y z
N MET A 1 2.26 16.53 11.00
CA MET A 1 2.57 16.51 9.55
C MET A 1 1.77 15.37 8.97
N SER A 2 1.02 15.62 7.90
CA SER A 2 0.26 14.57 7.21
C SER A 2 1.19 13.83 6.28
N TYR A 3 1.32 12.51 6.45
CA TYR A 3 2.09 11.65 5.56
C TYR A 3 1.46 11.68 4.16
N THR A 4 2.20 12.22 3.19
CA THR A 4 1.76 12.50 1.82
C THR A 4 1.90 11.28 0.91
N TYR A 5 1.31 11.36 -0.29
CA TYR A 5 1.44 10.28 -1.28
C TYR A 5 2.83 10.26 -1.91
N GLU A 6 3.47 11.41 -1.98
CA GLU A 6 4.84 11.56 -2.46
C GLU A 6 5.83 10.94 -1.46
N GLU A 7 5.65 11.17 -0.15
CA GLU A 7 6.46 10.50 0.89
C GLU A 7 6.28 8.97 0.86
N LEU A 8 5.06 8.47 0.60
CA LEU A 8 4.86 7.04 0.34
C LEU A 8 5.74 6.54 -0.80
N ILE A 9 5.76 7.25 -1.93
CA ILE A 9 6.55 6.81 -3.09
C ILE A 9 8.04 6.78 -2.75
N GLU A 10 8.55 7.82 -2.10
CA GLU A 10 9.95 7.90 -1.68
C GLU A 10 10.32 6.75 -0.74
N ASP A 11 9.46 6.46 0.24
CA ASP A 11 9.68 5.36 1.20
C ASP A 11 9.66 3.98 0.52
N LEU A 12 8.73 3.75 -0.41
CA LEU A 12 8.67 2.50 -1.18
C LEU A 12 9.88 2.34 -2.11
N GLU A 13 10.34 3.43 -2.73
CA GLU A 13 11.56 3.44 -3.55
C GLU A 13 12.81 3.08 -2.70
N MET A 14 12.84 3.49 -1.43
CA MET A 14 13.87 3.09 -0.48
C MET A 14 13.70 1.67 0.09
N GLY A 15 12.67 0.93 -0.32
CA GLY A 15 12.40 -0.43 0.14
C GLY A 15 11.77 -0.51 1.52
N MET A 16 11.16 0.59 2.01
CA MET A 16 10.46 0.59 3.29
C MET A 16 9.09 -0.07 3.19
N GLU A 17 8.67 -0.66 4.29
CA GLU A 17 7.34 -1.25 4.46
C GLU A 17 6.46 -0.30 5.28
N ILE A 18 5.18 -0.21 4.90
CA ILE A 18 4.25 0.77 5.48
C ILE A 18 2.96 0.10 5.91
N GLU A 19 2.49 0.46 7.09
CA GLU A 19 1.16 0.13 7.58
C GLU A 19 0.26 1.36 7.57
N PHE A 20 -1.01 1.17 7.24
CA PHE A 20 -1.97 2.26 7.23
C PHE A 20 -3.42 1.81 7.46
N GLY A 21 -4.26 2.73 7.92
CA GLY A 21 -5.69 2.49 8.16
C GLY A 21 -6.58 3.09 7.06
N TYR A 22 -7.50 2.30 6.51
CA TYR A 22 -8.52 2.76 5.57
C TYR A 22 -9.89 2.17 5.90
N LYS A 23 -10.91 3.01 6.08
CA LYS A 23 -12.30 2.62 6.42
C LYS A 23 -12.46 1.68 7.63
N GLY A 24 -11.57 1.80 8.61
CA GLY A 24 -11.60 0.97 9.83
C GLY A 24 -10.87 -0.37 9.70
N ASP A 25 -10.35 -0.67 8.51
CA ASP A 25 -9.48 -1.81 8.26
C ASP A 25 -8.01 -1.39 8.26
N ARG A 26 -7.12 -2.31 8.63
CA ARG A 26 -5.66 -2.12 8.56
C ARG A 26 -5.10 -2.79 7.31
N TYR A 27 -4.18 -2.10 6.66
CA TYR A 27 -3.48 -2.57 5.48
C TYR A 27 -1.97 -2.43 5.66
N ALA A 28 -1.22 -3.21 4.88
CA ALA A 28 0.22 -3.10 4.78
C ALA A 28 0.68 -3.14 3.32
N ILE A 29 1.71 -2.37 3.01
CA ILE A 29 2.56 -2.53 1.84
C ILE A 29 3.90 -3.07 2.31
N SER A 30 4.26 -4.28 1.87
CA SER A 30 5.50 -4.97 2.25
C SER A 30 6.14 -5.62 1.04
N TRP A 31 7.33 -6.17 1.18
CA TRP A 31 7.97 -6.90 0.07
C TRP A 31 8.67 -8.18 0.53
N SER A 32 8.84 -9.10 -0.42
CA SER A 32 9.58 -10.35 -0.23
C SER A 32 10.32 -10.74 -1.51
N ASP A 33 10.94 -11.91 -1.52
CA ASP A 33 11.52 -12.52 -2.72
C ASP A 33 10.49 -12.74 -3.85
N ARG A 34 9.19 -12.68 -3.54
CA ARG A 34 8.08 -12.81 -4.49
C ARG A 34 7.58 -11.47 -5.05
N GLY A 35 8.13 -10.35 -4.58
CA GLY A 35 7.76 -9.01 -5.01
C GLY A 35 7.08 -8.18 -3.91
N TRP A 36 6.33 -7.17 -4.32
CA TRP A 36 5.64 -6.23 -3.45
C TRP A 36 4.20 -6.66 -3.18
N HIS A 37 3.75 -6.51 -1.95
CA HIS A 37 2.49 -7.02 -1.45
C HIS A 37 1.61 -5.88 -0.93
N LEU A 38 0.34 -5.88 -1.31
CA LEU A 38 -0.71 -5.08 -0.69
C LEU A 38 -1.63 -6.05 0.06
N ALA A 39 -1.58 -6.00 1.39
CA ALA A 39 -2.29 -6.93 2.27
C ALA A 39 -3.31 -6.21 3.13
N LYS A 40 -4.49 -6.82 3.32
CA LYS A 40 -5.44 -6.45 4.37
C LYS A 40 -5.21 -7.35 5.58
N TYR A 41 -5.11 -6.77 6.77
CA TYR A 41 -4.98 -7.54 8.01
C TYR A 41 -6.19 -8.45 8.21
N GLY A 42 -5.94 -9.74 8.41
CA GLY A 42 -6.97 -10.77 8.58
C GLY A 42 -7.42 -11.45 7.28
N GLU A 43 -6.94 -11.01 6.11
CA GLU A 43 -7.10 -11.75 4.86
C GLU A 43 -5.92 -12.68 4.61
N VAL A 44 -6.18 -13.80 3.93
CA VAL A 44 -5.20 -14.88 3.75
C VAL A 44 -4.24 -14.59 2.59
N GLU A 45 -4.71 -13.91 1.55
CA GLU A 45 -3.93 -13.70 0.32
C GLU A 45 -3.75 -12.22 0.00
N PRO A 46 -2.51 -11.70 0.00
CA PRO A 46 -2.24 -10.34 -0.44
C PRO A 46 -2.22 -10.23 -1.96
N GLN A 47 -2.52 -9.04 -2.49
CA GLN A 47 -2.24 -8.72 -3.89
C GLN A 47 -0.72 -8.59 -4.06
N THR A 48 -0.13 -9.33 -4.99
CA THR A 48 1.33 -9.37 -5.19
C THR A 48 1.71 -8.86 -6.57
N PHE A 49 2.75 -8.03 -6.63
CA PHE A 49 3.23 -7.33 -7.82
C PHE A 49 4.76 -7.42 -7.93
N LYS A 50 5.32 -7.27 -9.13
CA LYS A 50 6.79 -7.39 -9.31
C LYS A 50 7.57 -6.23 -8.70
N GLY A 51 6.95 -5.05 -8.61
CA GLY A 51 7.57 -3.82 -8.15
C GLY A 51 6.55 -2.91 -7.47
N TYR A 52 7.04 -1.95 -6.70
CA TYR A 52 6.17 -0.98 -6.03
C TYR A 52 5.44 -0.10 -7.05
N GLU A 53 6.01 0.19 -8.22
CA GLU A 53 5.32 0.98 -9.25
C GLU A 53 4.13 0.21 -9.82
N GLU A 54 4.28 -1.10 -9.99
CA GLU A 54 3.18 -1.97 -10.42
C GLU A 54 2.10 -2.06 -9.33
N LEU A 55 2.50 -2.17 -8.06
CA LEU A 55 1.59 -2.13 -6.91
C LEU A 55 0.81 -0.82 -6.87
N LEU A 56 1.46 0.34 -7.03
CA LEU A 56 0.80 1.64 -7.01
C LEU A 56 -0.16 1.83 -8.19
N ARG A 57 0.15 1.24 -9.36
CA ARG A 57 -0.70 1.32 -10.56
C ARG A 57 -1.88 0.35 -10.54
N ASN A 58 -1.67 -0.87 -10.06
CA ASN A 58 -2.61 -1.99 -10.22
C ASN A 58 -3.29 -2.40 -8.91
N GLY A 59 -2.66 -2.13 -7.75
CA GLY A 59 -3.19 -2.45 -6.43
C GLY A 59 -4.47 -1.68 -6.14
N LYS A 60 -5.49 -2.39 -5.65
CA LYS A 60 -6.79 -1.80 -5.37
C LYS A 60 -7.31 -2.18 -3.99
N ILE A 61 -7.90 -1.20 -3.31
CA ILE A 61 -8.72 -1.39 -2.12
C ILE A 61 -10.10 -0.83 -2.43
N ASP A 62 -11.16 -1.61 -2.23
CA ASP A 62 -12.53 -1.23 -2.60
C ASP A 62 -12.67 -0.72 -4.05
N SER A 63 -11.98 -1.38 -4.99
CA SER A 63 -11.90 -0.99 -6.42
C SER A 63 -11.24 0.36 -6.70
N LYS A 64 -10.66 1.03 -5.70
CA LYS A 64 -9.91 2.29 -5.83
C LYS A 64 -8.42 2.04 -5.78
N SER A 65 -7.65 2.81 -6.55
CA SER A 65 -6.19 2.83 -6.46
C SER A 65 -5.70 3.41 -5.14
N ILE A 66 -4.45 3.10 -4.77
CA ILE A 66 -3.79 3.65 -3.58
C ILE A 66 -3.78 5.18 -3.61
N ARG A 67 -3.49 5.77 -4.78
CA ARG A 67 -3.51 7.23 -4.97
C ARG A 67 -4.86 7.85 -4.69
N GLU A 68 -5.95 7.21 -5.12
CA GLU A 68 -7.31 7.70 -4.89
C GLU A 68 -7.72 7.61 -3.42
N ILE A 69 -7.21 6.62 -2.68
CA ILE A 69 -7.55 6.47 -1.26
C ILE A 69 -6.66 7.30 -0.34
N TRP A 70 -5.45 7.67 -0.77
CA TRP A 70 -4.43 8.33 0.06
C TRP A 70 -4.94 9.52 0.87
N PRO A 71 -5.76 10.43 0.31
CA PRO A 71 -6.31 11.57 1.06
C PRO A 71 -7.27 11.19 2.22
N TYR A 72 -7.72 9.93 2.28
CA TYR A 72 -8.68 9.42 3.27
C TYR A 72 -8.04 8.49 4.30
N ILE A 73 -6.75 8.21 4.16
CA ILE A 73 -6.00 7.35 5.05
C ILE A 73 -5.76 8.11 6.35
N ARG A 74 -5.83 7.39 7.47
CA ARG A 74 -5.46 7.92 8.77
C ARG A 74 -4.12 7.32 9.20
N PRO A 75 -3.23 8.12 9.81
CA PRO A 75 -2.09 7.58 10.54
C PRO A 75 -2.55 6.74 11.73
#